data_AF-A0A1B6KUK1-F1
#
_entry.id   AF-A0A1B6KUK1-F1
#
_cell.length_a   1.000
_cell.length_b   1.000
_cell.length_c   1.000
_cell.angle_alpha   90.00
_cell.angle_beta   90.00
_cell.angle_gamma   90.00
#
_symmetry.space_group_name_H-M   'P 1'
#
loop_
_entity.id
_entity.type
_entity.pdbx_description
1 polymer ?
#
loop_
_entity_poly.entity_id
_entity_poly.type
_entity_poly.pdbx_seq_one_letter_code
_entity_poly.pdbx_strand_id
1 'polypeptide(L)'
;MSCKPRVIAAEIKKDPNKDVIQDRTGPKPHIAGELALVGGVSSEPHWVEVSAGQLLVYPGVSPSSAPVWRLPLRHLNLQPAASGRPRGFSLSRHGESAPIATFQVDNELDYSRWVRTLAAELLKQTPLEAVKFLDILGITATIPGEADRSLSPEYHSEPESRSWELRRSL
;
A
#
# COMPACT_ATOMS: atom_id res chain seq x y z
N MET A 1 -56.99 -37.90 5.11
CA MET A 1 -56.24 -37.56 6.33
C MET A 1 -55.32 -36.40 5.99
N SER A 2 -55.54 -35.22 6.60
CA SER A 2 -54.89 -33.96 6.24
C SER A 2 -53.77 -33.64 7.24
N CYS A 3 -52.51 -33.67 6.80
CA CYS A 3 -51.37 -33.28 7.62
C CYS A 3 -51.05 -31.79 7.39
N LYS A 4 -51.23 -30.95 8.41
CA LYS A 4 -50.77 -29.56 8.40
C LYS A 4 -49.30 -29.50 8.83
N PRO A 5 -48.44 -28.67 8.20
CA PRO A 5 -47.05 -28.52 8.62
C PRO A 5 -46.96 -27.68 9.90
N ARG A 6 -46.09 -28.08 10.83
CA ARG A 6 -45.72 -27.27 12.01
C ARG A 6 -44.47 -26.47 11.67
N VAL A 7 -44.53 -25.15 11.80
CA VAL A 7 -43.38 -24.25 11.74
C VAL A 7 -42.79 -24.15 13.16
N ILE A 8 -41.48 -24.34 13.30
CA ILE A 8 -40.75 -24.07 14.55
C ILE A 8 -39.83 -22.88 14.29
N ALA A 9 -40.11 -21.76 14.95
CA ALA A 9 -39.20 -20.63 15.01
C ALA A 9 -38.10 -20.96 16.03
N ALA A 10 -36.84 -20.88 15.61
CA ALA A 10 -35.70 -20.95 16.53
C ALA A 10 -35.30 -19.52 16.91
N GLU A 11 -35.55 -19.17 18.18
CA GLU A 11 -35.11 -17.91 18.77
C GLU A 11 -33.62 -18.05 19.14
N ILE A 12 -32.75 -17.29 18.47
CA ILE A 12 -31.30 -17.35 18.71
C ILE A 12 -30.97 -16.37 19.83
N LYS A 13 -30.58 -16.91 20.98
CA LYS A 13 -30.12 -16.15 22.14
C LYS A 13 -28.84 -15.39 21.78
N LYS A 14 -28.88 -14.06 21.84
CA LYS A 14 -27.77 -13.16 21.54
C LYS A 14 -26.87 -13.02 22.78
N ASP A 15 -25.70 -13.63 22.74
CA ASP A 15 -24.65 -13.38 23.74
C ASP A 15 -24.04 -11.98 23.52
N PRO A 16 -23.99 -11.10 24.53
CA PRO A 16 -23.63 -9.69 24.33
C PRO A 16 -22.12 -9.41 24.38
N ASN A 17 -21.24 -10.42 24.30
CA ASN A 17 -19.81 -10.21 24.50
C ASN A 17 -18.91 -11.05 23.58
N LYS A 18 -19.06 -10.85 22.28
CA LYS A 18 -18.00 -11.18 21.32
C LYS A 18 -17.80 -9.97 20.44
N ASP A 19 -16.69 -9.29 20.66
CA ASP A 19 -16.11 -8.35 19.70
C ASP A 19 -16.16 -9.00 18.32
N VAL A 20 -16.96 -8.40 17.46
CA VAL A 20 -17.19 -8.83 16.08
C VAL A 20 -15.93 -8.50 15.29
N ILE A 21 -14.89 -9.30 15.46
CA ILE A 21 -13.97 -9.54 14.36
C ILE A 21 -14.71 -10.51 13.45
N GLN A 22 -15.45 -9.96 12.48
CA GLN A 22 -15.93 -10.76 11.36
C GLN A 22 -14.70 -11.43 10.76
N ASP A 23 -14.61 -12.74 10.95
CA ASP A 23 -13.58 -13.58 10.36
C ASP A 23 -13.77 -13.51 8.84
N ARG A 24 -12.98 -12.65 8.19
CA ARG A 24 -13.06 -12.38 6.76
C ARG A 24 -12.56 -13.62 6.04
N THR A 25 -13.47 -14.44 5.54
CA THR A 25 -13.19 -15.69 4.80
C THR A 25 -12.56 -15.48 3.41
N GLY A 26 -11.97 -14.30 3.16
CA GLY A 26 -11.32 -13.96 1.89
C GLY A 26 -9.80 -14.18 1.94
N PRO A 27 -9.13 -14.23 0.77
CA PRO A 27 -7.68 -14.25 0.73
C PRO A 27 -7.11 -13.01 1.43
N LYS A 28 -6.13 -13.24 2.30
CA LYS A 28 -5.43 -12.19 3.06
C LYS A 28 -4.92 -11.13 2.08
N PRO A 29 -5.20 -9.82 2.31
CA PRO A 29 -4.72 -8.77 1.43
C PRO A 29 -3.18 -8.70 1.45
N HIS A 30 -2.58 -8.37 0.31
CA HIS A 30 -1.13 -8.12 0.21
C HIS A 30 -0.73 -6.85 0.96
N ILE A 31 -1.62 -5.84 0.96
CA ILE A 31 -1.53 -4.64 1.79
C ILE A 31 -2.95 -4.12 2.03
N ALA A 32 -3.17 -3.55 3.21
CA ALA A 32 -4.41 -2.91 3.60
C ALA A 32 -4.10 -1.77 4.58
N GLY A 33 -4.90 -0.71 4.53
CA GLY A 33 -4.75 0.41 5.45
C GLY A 33 -5.56 1.62 5.00
N GLU A 34 -5.56 2.64 5.84
CA GLU A 34 -6.16 3.94 5.53
C GLU A 34 -5.30 4.69 4.51
N LEU A 35 -5.93 5.23 3.47
CA LEU A 35 -5.34 6.12 2.48
C LEU A 35 -6.28 7.30 2.26
N ALA A 36 -5.71 8.48 2.07
CA ALA A 36 -6.51 9.64 1.70
C ALA A 36 -6.77 9.60 0.18
N LEU A 37 -8.02 9.38 -0.22
CA LEU A 37 -8.45 9.45 -1.62
C LEU A 37 -8.62 10.93 -2.00
N VAL A 38 -7.77 11.36 -2.93
CA VAL A 38 -7.70 12.75 -3.37
C VAL A 38 -8.78 13.04 -4.41
N GLY A 39 -9.68 13.95 -4.09
CA GLY A 39 -10.64 14.55 -5.01
C GLY A 39 -10.20 15.92 -5.54
N GLY A 40 -11.10 16.57 -6.28
CA GLY A 40 -10.83 17.89 -6.87
C GLY A 40 -10.70 19.02 -5.83
N VAL A 41 -11.43 18.93 -4.72
CA VAL A 41 -11.50 19.99 -3.69
C VAL A 41 -11.21 19.50 -2.27
N SER A 42 -11.31 18.20 -2.00
CA SER A 42 -11.02 17.61 -0.70
C SER A 42 -10.25 16.29 -0.85
N SER A 43 -9.68 15.83 0.26
CA SER A 43 -9.04 14.52 0.36
C SER A 43 -9.73 13.79 1.50
N GLU A 44 -10.31 12.63 1.21
CA GLU A 44 -11.17 11.91 2.14
C GLU A 44 -10.53 10.58 2.54
N PRO A 45 -10.45 10.24 3.83
CA PRO A 45 -9.80 9.02 4.27
C PRO A 45 -10.67 7.79 3.99
N HIS A 46 -10.07 6.77 3.38
CA HIS A 46 -10.72 5.52 3.02
C HIS A 46 -9.86 4.34 3.43
N TRP A 47 -10.48 3.26 3.89
CA TRP A 47 -9.78 1.98 3.95
C TRP A 47 -9.60 1.45 2.53
N VAL A 48 -8.36 1.06 2.22
CA VAL A 48 -7.97 0.55 0.91
C VAL A 48 -7.28 -0.79 1.09
N GLU A 49 -7.52 -1.71 0.15
CA GLU A 49 -6.92 -3.04 0.15
C GLU A 49 -6.43 -3.42 -1.23
N VAL A 50 -5.28 -4.09 -1.30
CA VAL A 50 -4.85 -4.81 -2.50
C VAL A 50 -4.99 -6.31 -2.23
N SER A 51 -5.94 -6.95 -2.91
CA SER A 51 -6.19 -8.38 -2.77
C SER A 51 -6.65 -8.98 -4.09
N ALA A 52 -6.20 -10.20 -4.39
CA ALA A 52 -6.58 -10.96 -5.58
C ALA A 52 -6.47 -10.16 -6.90
N GLY A 53 -5.40 -9.37 -7.07
CA GLY A 53 -5.17 -8.54 -8.25
C GLY A 53 -6.13 -7.35 -8.42
N GLN A 54 -6.84 -6.98 -7.35
CA GLN A 54 -7.74 -5.83 -7.31
C GLN A 54 -7.28 -4.84 -6.25
N LEU A 55 -7.51 -3.55 -6.51
CA LEU A 55 -7.55 -2.52 -5.50
C LEU A 55 -9.01 -2.26 -5.10
N LEU A 56 -9.30 -2.39 -3.81
CA LEU A 56 -10.61 -2.20 -3.22
C LEU A 56 -10.60 -0.92 -2.39
N VAL A 57 -11.60 -0.07 -2.57
CA VAL A 57 -11.79 1.15 -1.76
C VAL A 57 -13.12 1.03 -1.04
N TYR A 58 -13.12 1.24 0.27
CA TYR A 58 -14.30 1.17 1.14
C TYR A 58 -14.76 2.57 1.53
N PRO A 59 -16.07 2.80 1.75
CA PRO A 59 -16.64 4.14 1.91
C PRO A 59 -16.18 4.92 3.14
N GLY A 60 -15.41 4.31 4.04
CA GLY A 60 -14.82 4.98 5.19
C GLY A 60 -13.53 4.29 5.62
N VAL A 61 -13.01 4.65 6.79
CA VAL A 61 -11.70 4.21 7.30
C VAL A 61 -11.65 2.79 7.86
N SER A 62 -12.74 2.03 7.72
CA SER A 62 -12.77 0.62 8.07
C SER A 62 -13.57 -0.16 7.05
N PRO A 63 -13.27 -1.45 6.83
CA PRO A 63 -13.89 -2.19 5.77
C PRO A 63 -15.12 -2.95 6.29
N SER A 64 -16.03 -2.18 6.90
CA SER A 64 -17.26 -2.64 7.57
C SER A 64 -18.43 -2.88 6.61
N SER A 65 -18.33 -2.39 5.37
CA SER A 65 -19.31 -2.57 4.30
C SER A 65 -18.65 -3.16 3.05
N ALA A 66 -19.43 -3.41 2.00
CA ALA A 66 -18.89 -3.72 0.69
C ALA A 66 -18.01 -2.55 0.17
N PRO A 67 -16.95 -2.84 -0.62
CA PRO A 67 -16.14 -1.81 -1.22
C PRO A 67 -16.98 -1.01 -2.23
N VAL A 68 -16.82 0.32 -2.21
CA VAL A 68 -17.45 1.21 -3.19
C VAL A 68 -16.74 1.12 -4.54
N TRP A 69 -15.41 0.93 -4.56
CA TRP A 69 -14.65 0.72 -5.79
C TRP A 69 -13.95 -0.63 -5.80
N ARG A 70 -13.96 -1.26 -6.97
CA ARG A 70 -13.23 -2.51 -7.26
C ARG A 70 -12.47 -2.30 -8.56
N LEU A 71 -11.19 -1.99 -8.45
CA LEU A 71 -10.33 -1.65 -9.58
C LEU A 71 -9.41 -2.82 -9.90
N PRO A 72 -9.56 -3.49 -11.05
CA PRO A 72 -8.58 -4.45 -11.51
C PRO A 72 -7.25 -3.75 -11.74
N LEU A 73 -6.17 -4.29 -11.16
CA LEU A 73 -4.83 -3.72 -11.35
C LEU A 73 -4.28 -4.01 -12.75
N ARG A 74 -4.75 -5.08 -13.42
CA ARG A 74 -4.42 -5.32 -14.84
C ARG A 74 -4.68 -4.09 -15.71
N HIS A 75 -3.74 -3.77 -16.58
CA HIS A 75 -3.80 -2.61 -17.51
C HIS A 75 -3.78 -1.23 -16.86
N LEU A 76 -3.49 -1.13 -15.55
CA LEU A 76 -3.22 0.15 -14.91
C LEU A 76 -1.72 0.44 -14.89
N ASN A 77 -1.40 1.72 -14.78
CA ASN A 77 -0.07 2.23 -14.51
C ASN A 77 -0.07 2.92 -13.15
N LEU A 78 1.05 2.81 -12.42
CA LEU A 78 1.28 3.50 -11.17
C LEU A 78 2.25 4.64 -11.40
N GLN A 79 1.83 5.86 -11.11
CA GLN A 79 2.62 7.07 -11.36
C GLN A 79 2.70 7.93 -10.09
N PRO A 80 3.76 8.73 -9.92
CA PRO A 80 3.78 9.75 -8.88
C PRO A 80 2.57 10.66 -9.01
N ALA A 81 1.98 11.08 -7.89
CA ALA A 81 0.95 12.10 -7.93
C ALA A 81 1.52 13.43 -8.45
N ALA A 82 0.65 14.29 -8.99
CA ALA A 82 1.04 15.61 -9.46
C ALA A 82 1.75 16.44 -8.37
N SER A 83 2.52 17.44 -8.81
CA SER A 83 3.31 18.31 -7.93
C SER A 83 2.47 18.91 -6.79
N GLY A 84 3.09 19.02 -5.61
CA GLY A 84 2.43 19.51 -4.39
C GLY A 84 1.74 18.42 -3.55
N ARG A 85 1.77 17.15 -3.98
CA ARG A 85 1.24 16.01 -3.20
C ARG A 85 2.38 15.10 -2.74
N PRO A 86 3.07 15.44 -1.65
CA PRO A 86 4.11 14.58 -1.11
C PRO A 86 3.51 13.23 -0.72
N ARG A 87 4.24 12.14 -1.00
CA ARG A 87 3.81 10.76 -0.72
C ARG A 87 2.46 10.41 -1.37
N GLY A 88 2.19 11.02 -2.52
CA GLY A 88 1.03 10.72 -3.34
C GLY A 88 1.39 9.83 -4.52
N PHE A 89 0.49 8.92 -4.87
CA PHE A 89 0.58 8.13 -6.10
C PHE A 89 -0.78 8.10 -6.80
N SER A 90 -0.74 7.91 -8.11
CA SER A 90 -1.90 7.88 -8.99
C SER A 90 -1.95 6.58 -9.78
N LEU A 91 -3.18 6.08 -9.97
CA LEU A 91 -3.46 4.97 -10.87
C LEU A 91 -4.15 5.51 -12.12
N SER A 92 -3.56 5.23 -13.28
CA SER A 92 -4.05 5.67 -14.60
C SER A 92 -4.13 4.48 -15.54
N ARG A 93 -4.91 4.60 -16.61
CA ARG A 93 -4.79 3.66 -17.75
C ARG A 93 -3.74 4.17 -18.70
N HIS A 94 -3.08 3.23 -19.39
CA HIS A 94 -2.14 3.60 -20.43
C HIS A 94 -2.80 4.48 -21.50
N GLY A 95 -2.19 5.64 -21.79
CA GLY A 95 -2.68 6.61 -22.76
C GLY A 95 -3.76 7.57 -22.25
N GLU A 96 -4.23 7.41 -21.02
CA GLU A 96 -5.17 8.37 -20.40
C GLU A 96 -4.40 9.44 -19.61
N SER A 97 -4.74 10.71 -19.84
CA SER A 97 -4.10 11.85 -19.15
C SER A 97 -4.63 12.05 -17.73
N ALA A 98 -5.84 11.60 -17.44
CA ALA A 98 -6.47 11.76 -16.14
C ALA A 98 -6.33 10.48 -15.31
N PRO A 99 -5.91 10.56 -14.03
CA PRO A 99 -5.85 9.39 -13.17
C PRO A 99 -7.26 8.94 -12.79
N ILE A 100 -7.45 7.62 -12.68
CA ILE A 100 -8.67 7.01 -12.14
C ILE A 100 -8.78 7.31 -10.64
N ALA A 101 -7.66 7.19 -9.93
CA ALA A 101 -7.57 7.42 -8.51
C ALA A 101 -6.22 8.03 -8.16
N THR A 102 -6.22 8.96 -7.20
CA THR A 102 -4.99 9.47 -6.60
C THR A 102 -5.11 9.27 -5.09
N PHE A 103 -4.10 8.66 -4.50
CA PHE A 103 -4.03 8.41 -3.07
C PHE A 103 -2.87 9.17 -2.47
N GLN A 104 -3.03 9.62 -1.24
CA GLN A 104 -1.97 10.20 -0.43
C GLN A 104 -1.78 9.39 0.84
N VAL A 105 -0.50 9.23 1.22
CA VAL A 105 -0.09 8.45 2.39
C VAL A 105 0.53 9.38 3.43
N ASP A 106 0.20 9.16 4.69
CA ASP A 106 0.58 10.07 5.77
C ASP A 106 2.08 10.04 6.09
N ASN A 107 2.73 8.88 5.97
CA ASN A 107 4.14 8.68 6.32
C ASN A 107 4.94 7.96 5.22
N GLU A 108 6.26 8.13 5.24
CA GLU A 108 7.17 7.61 4.21
C GLU A 108 7.29 6.08 4.21
N LEU A 109 7.23 5.46 5.38
CA LEU A 109 7.35 4.01 5.50
C LEU A 109 6.17 3.32 4.81
N ASP A 110 4.96 3.79 5.09
CA ASP A 110 3.75 3.25 4.46
C ASP A 110 3.69 3.63 2.98
N TYR A 111 4.11 4.84 2.61
CA TYR A 111 4.23 5.22 1.19
C TYR A 111 5.10 4.22 0.43
N SER A 112 6.28 3.91 0.99
CA SER A 112 7.22 2.95 0.41
C SER A 112 6.60 1.56 0.28
N ARG A 113 5.88 1.10 1.31
CA ARG A 113 5.18 -0.20 1.30
C ARG A 113 4.09 -0.24 0.23
N TRP A 114 3.24 0.79 0.16
CA TRP A 114 2.17 0.91 -0.82
C TRP A 114 2.70 0.90 -2.25
N VAL A 115 3.69 1.74 -2.54
CA VAL A 115 4.29 1.80 -3.89
C VAL A 115 4.92 0.47 -4.27
N ARG A 116 5.73 -0.15 -3.39
CA ARG A 116 6.39 -1.44 -3.67
C ARG A 116 5.37 -2.55 -3.92
N THR A 117 4.35 -2.66 -3.07
CA THR A 117 3.33 -3.70 -3.21
C THR A 117 2.49 -3.51 -4.47
N LEU A 118 2.06 -2.27 -4.78
CA LEU A 118 1.31 -1.99 -6.00
C LEU A 118 2.15 -2.24 -7.26
N ALA A 119 3.41 -1.79 -7.29
CA ALA A 119 4.31 -2.03 -8.40
C ALA A 119 4.51 -3.54 -8.66
N ALA A 120 4.73 -4.33 -7.61
CA ALA A 120 4.87 -5.77 -7.72
C ALA A 120 3.59 -6.46 -8.24
N GLU A 121 2.42 -6.07 -7.73
CA GLU A 121 1.14 -6.63 -8.16
C GLU A 121 0.79 -6.24 -9.60
N LEU A 122 1.14 -5.02 -10.05
CA LEU A 122 0.99 -4.59 -11.43
C LEU A 122 1.89 -5.39 -12.37
N LEU A 123 3.18 -5.52 -12.05
CA LEU A 123 4.14 -6.30 -12.84
C LEU A 123 3.69 -7.76 -12.98
N LYS A 124 3.26 -8.38 -11.88
CA LYS A 124 2.79 -9.78 -11.87
C LYS A 124 1.59 -10.03 -12.79
N GLN A 125 0.74 -9.02 -12.99
CA GLN A 125 -0.48 -9.12 -13.79
C GLN A 125 -0.32 -8.60 -15.22
N THR A 126 0.82 -7.99 -15.54
CA THR A 126 1.04 -7.35 -16.83
C THR A 126 1.71 -8.34 -17.79
N PRO A 127 1.10 -8.62 -18.96
CA PRO A 127 1.75 -9.42 -20.00
C PRO A 127 3.08 -8.80 -20.42
N LEU A 128 4.07 -9.64 -20.76
CA LEU A 128 5.44 -9.19 -21.03
C LEU A 128 5.52 -8.10 -22.10
N GLU A 129 4.72 -8.22 -23.16
CA GLU A 129 4.62 -7.26 -24.26
C GLU A 129 4.09 -5.88 -23.84
N ALA A 130 3.39 -5.81 -22.72
CA ALA A 130 2.79 -4.60 -22.17
C ALA A 130 3.64 -3.96 -21.06
N VAL A 131 4.69 -4.62 -20.57
CA VAL A 131 5.56 -4.10 -19.49
C VAL A 131 6.20 -2.75 -19.84
N LYS A 132 6.51 -2.52 -21.13
CA LYS A 132 7.08 -1.27 -21.63
C LYS A 132 6.19 -0.03 -21.41
N PHE A 133 4.92 -0.24 -21.08
CA PHE A 133 3.94 0.80 -20.83
C PHE A 133 3.77 1.13 -19.33
N LEU A 134 4.46 0.38 -18.45
CA LEU A 134 4.49 0.66 -17.02
C LEU A 134 5.64 1.61 -16.70
N ASP A 135 5.37 2.60 -15.85
CA ASP A 135 6.37 3.54 -15.33
C ASP A 135 6.87 3.10 -13.94
N ILE A 136 7.34 1.85 -13.83
CA ILE A 136 7.79 1.30 -12.55
C ILE A 136 9.02 2.05 -12.03
N LEU A 137 9.95 2.42 -12.91
CA LEU A 137 11.16 3.15 -12.50
C LEU A 137 10.84 4.57 -12.04
N GLY A 138 9.94 5.27 -12.74
CA GLY A 138 9.54 6.63 -12.36
C GLY A 138 8.91 6.68 -10.98
N ILE A 139 7.98 5.77 -10.67
CA ILE A 139 7.39 5.73 -9.33
C ILE A 139 8.37 5.21 -8.26
N THR A 140 9.14 4.15 -8.52
CA THR A 140 10.03 3.58 -7.49
C THR A 140 11.18 4.50 -7.13
N ALA A 141 11.60 5.39 -8.03
CA ALA A 141 12.57 6.45 -7.75
C ALA A 141 12.07 7.48 -6.72
N THR A 142 10.76 7.55 -6.45
CA THR A 142 10.19 8.43 -5.41
C THR A 142 10.27 7.85 -4.01
N ILE A 143 10.63 6.57 -3.88
CA ILE A 143 10.80 5.92 -2.59
C ILE A 143 12.11 6.42 -1.97
N PRO A 144 12.10 6.90 -0.71
CA PRO A 144 13.34 7.23 0.00
C PRO A 144 14.31 6.04 -0.04
N GLY A 145 15.53 6.28 -0.53
CA GLY A 145 16.49 5.21 -0.76
C GLY A 145 16.93 4.53 0.55
N GLU A 146 17.08 3.20 0.52
CA GLU A 146 17.84 2.47 1.54
C GLU A 146 19.34 2.85 1.54
N ALA A 147 19.78 3.61 0.53
CA ALA A 147 21.15 4.11 0.37
C ALA A 147 21.65 4.96 1.55
N ASP A 148 20.77 5.50 2.39
CA ASP A 148 21.16 6.29 3.57
C ASP A 148 21.55 5.41 4.77
N ARG A 149 21.15 4.13 4.81
CA ARG A 149 21.53 3.20 5.89
C ARG A 149 22.84 2.45 5.63
N SER A 150 23.28 2.37 4.37
CA SER A 150 24.50 1.64 3.98
C SER A 150 25.77 2.49 4.06
N LEU A 151 25.67 3.79 4.33
CA LEU A 151 26.78 4.75 4.35
C LEU A 151 27.07 5.35 5.74
N SER A 152 26.67 4.68 6.83
CA SER A 152 27.33 4.92 8.13
C SER A 152 28.56 4.02 8.21
N PRO A 153 29.78 4.50 7.91
CA PRO A 153 30.96 3.83 8.41
C PRO A 153 30.92 3.98 9.93
N GLU A 154 30.63 2.88 10.64
CA GLU A 154 31.03 2.74 12.03
C GLU A 154 32.54 2.94 12.08
N TYR A 155 32.94 4.18 12.35
CA TYR A 155 34.33 4.56 12.55
C TYR A 155 34.76 3.98 13.92
N HIS A 156 35.08 2.70 13.94
CA HIS A 156 35.81 2.10 15.04
C HIS A 156 37.23 2.67 15.01
N SER A 157 37.43 3.75 15.78
CA SER A 157 38.75 4.28 16.10
C SER A 157 39.50 3.25 16.95
N GLU A 158 40.28 2.38 16.30
CA GLU A 158 41.39 1.70 16.96
C GLU A 158 42.44 2.75 17.36
N PRO A 159 42.89 2.81 18.63
CA PRO A 159 43.98 3.70 19.01
C PRO A 159 45.29 3.09 18.52
N GLU A 160 45.75 3.48 17.33
CA GLU A 160 47.06 3.09 16.82
C GLU A 160 48.17 3.81 17.63
N SER A 161 48.57 3.16 18.71
CA SER A 161 49.82 3.43 19.42
C SER A 161 51.00 3.03 18.53
N ARG A 162 51.74 4.02 18.01
CA ARG A 162 53.14 3.92 17.52
C ARG A 162 53.64 5.34 17.25
N SER A 163 54.17 6.07 18.24
CA SER A 163 55.57 5.96 18.72
C SER A 163 56.60 5.88 17.60
N TRP A 164 56.86 7.01 16.93
CA TRP A 164 58.11 7.24 16.19
C TRP A 164 58.45 8.74 16.06
N GLU A 165 58.26 9.54 17.11
CA GLU A 165 58.99 10.82 17.17
C GLU A 165 60.41 10.58 17.69
N LEU A 166 61.25 10.10 16.78
CA LEU A 166 62.69 10.37 16.80
C LEU A 166 62.87 11.88 16.80
N ARG A 167 63.03 12.43 18.01
CA ARG A 167 63.52 13.79 18.18
C ARG A 167 64.92 13.88 17.59
N ARG A 168 65.00 14.82 16.65
CA ARG A 168 66.19 15.40 16.05
C ARG A 168 67.31 15.70 17.07
N SER A 169 68.53 15.52 16.59
CA SER A 169 69.73 16.33 16.85
C SER A 169 70.42 16.19 18.21
N LEU A 170 71.62 15.59 18.18
CA LEU A 170 72.91 16.31 18.24
C LEU A 170 74.00 15.45 17.58
#